data_AF-A0A4V0I743-F1
#
_entry.id   AF-A0A4V0I743-F1
#
_cell.length_a   1.000
_cell.length_b   1.000
_cell.length_c   1.000
_cell.angle_alpha   90.00
_cell.angle_beta   90.00
_cell.angle_gamma   90.00
#
_symmetry.space_group_name_H-M   'P 1'
#
loop_
_entity.id
_entity.type
_entity.pdbx_description
1 polymer ?
#
loop_
_entity_poly.entity_id
_entity_poly.type
_entity_poly.pdbx_seq_one_letter_code
_entity_poly.pdbx_strand_id
1 'polypeptide(L)'
;MPEPVCITYFTDPLCPWCWAFEPQWRRLRTEFAAGIRWRYRMGGLLSGWDRYHDPVNEVHNPGQMALQWREVGALTGTPIDLSIWRTADAPSSSYPACLAVKAAESFGPAVSETYLRRVRGGHARGA
;
A
#
# COMPACT_ATOMS: atom_id res chain seq x y z
N MET A 1 23.14 16.33 19.16
CA MET A 1 22.70 15.80 17.86
C MET A 1 21.50 16.61 17.41
N PRO A 2 21.35 16.94 16.11
CA PRO A 2 20.18 17.65 15.61
C PRO A 2 18.90 16.86 15.88
N GLU A 3 17.77 17.56 15.97
CA GLU A 3 16.47 16.94 16.21
C GLU A 3 16.06 16.03 15.02
N PRO A 4 15.46 14.85 15.27
CA PRO A 4 15.06 13.95 14.20
C PRO A 4 14.00 14.56 13.26
N VAL A 5 14.15 14.33 11.96
CA VAL A 5 13.14 14.71 10.96
C VAL A 5 11.91 13.80 11.10
N CYS A 6 10.72 14.39 11.24
CA CYS A 6 9.47 13.64 11.33
C CYS A 6 8.80 13.50 9.95
N ILE A 7 8.71 12.26 9.45
CA ILE A 7 8.08 11.92 8.17
C ILE A 7 6.64 11.46 8.39
N THR A 8 5.69 12.06 7.68
CA THR A 8 4.34 11.50 7.56
C THR A 8 4.24 10.75 6.24
N TYR A 9 4.20 9.42 6.30
CA TYR A 9 4.09 8.60 5.10
C TYR A 9 2.62 8.27 4.84
N PHE A 10 2.05 8.92 3.81
CA PHE A 10 0.74 8.60 3.29
C PHE A 10 0.82 7.37 2.38
N THR A 11 -0.03 6.40 2.65
CA THR A 11 0.10 5.10 2.00
C THR A 11 -1.21 4.34 2.05
N ASP A 12 -1.39 3.36 1.16
CA ASP A 12 -2.59 2.54 1.12
C ASP A 12 -2.22 1.07 0.86
N PRO A 13 -2.94 0.08 1.45
CA PRO A 13 -2.75 -1.34 1.15
C PRO A 13 -3.00 -1.74 -0.31
N LEU A 14 -3.98 -1.11 -0.98
CA LEU A 14 -4.36 -1.40 -2.37
C LEU A 14 -3.63 -0.52 -3.42
N CYS A 15 -2.66 0.31 -2.99
CA CYS A 15 -1.88 1.11 -3.92
C CYS A 15 -0.66 0.31 -4.42
N PRO A 16 -0.57 -0.04 -5.72
CA PRO A 16 0.56 -0.81 -6.24
C PRO A 16 1.86 0.00 -6.21
N TRP A 17 1.80 1.31 -6.41
CA TRP A 17 2.96 2.20 -6.28
C TRP A 17 3.49 2.27 -4.84
N CYS A 18 2.61 2.25 -3.83
CA CYS A 18 3.04 2.18 -2.43
C CYS A 18 3.75 0.85 -2.12
N TRP A 19 3.32 -0.25 -2.73
CA TRP A 19 4.00 -1.54 -2.60
C TRP A 19 5.37 -1.52 -3.31
N ALA A 20 5.42 -0.99 -4.54
CA ALA A 20 6.67 -0.86 -5.29
C ALA A 20 7.70 0.06 -4.61
N PHE A 21 7.25 1.04 -3.82
CA PHE A 21 8.12 1.92 -3.04
C PHE A 21 8.59 1.32 -1.70
N GLU A 22 8.03 0.19 -1.25
CA GLU A 22 8.37 -0.41 0.04
C GLU A 22 9.88 -0.66 0.22
N PRO A 23 10.64 -1.18 -0.77
CA PRO A 23 12.09 -1.37 -0.63
C PRO A 23 12.85 -0.07 -0.38
N GLN A 24 12.50 1.01 -1.08
CA GLN A 24 13.11 2.33 -0.97
C GLN A 24 12.75 2.97 0.36
N TRP A 25 11.50 2.84 0.81
CA TRP A 25 11.06 3.29 2.12
C TRP A 25 11.83 2.59 3.25
N ARG A 26 12.00 1.27 3.16
CA ARG A 26 12.78 0.50 4.14
C ARG A 26 14.25 0.90 4.12
N ARG A 27 14.85 1.08 2.94
CA ARG A 27 16.22 1.55 2.79
C ARG A 27 16.45 2.90 3.46
N LEU A 28 15.57 3.88 3.19
CA LEU A 28 15.62 5.20 3.82
C LEU A 28 15.56 5.09 5.36
N ARG A 29 14.66 4.25 5.88
CA ARG A 29 14.52 4.05 7.33
C ARG A 29 15.74 3.39 7.96
N THR A 30 16.41 2.49 7.25
CA THR A 30 17.62 1.83 7.72
C THR A 30 18.83 2.76 7.68
N GLU A 31 19.04 3.46 6.55
CA GLU A 31 20.20 4.36 6.38
C GLU A 31 20.15 5.58 7.32
N PHE A 32 18.94 6.07 7.64
CA PHE A 32 18.75 7.28 8.46
C PHE A 32 18.11 6.99 9.82
N ALA A 33 18.23 5.76 10.35
CA ALA A 33 17.53 5.31 11.57
C ALA A 33 17.72 6.22 12.80
N ALA A 34 18.89 6.86 12.94
CA ALA A 34 19.18 7.79 14.04
C ALA A 34 18.61 9.21 13.84
N GLY A 35 18.29 9.58 12.60
CA GLY A 35 17.94 10.95 12.20
C GLY A 35 16.48 11.15 11.81
N ILE A 36 15.66 10.09 11.77
CA ILE A 36 14.26 10.19 11.38
C ILE A 36 13.31 9.51 12.36
N ARG A 37 12.09 10.02 12.41
CA ARG A 37 10.91 9.35 12.98
C ARG A 37 9.82 9.34 11.93
N TRP A 38 8.96 8.33 11.92
CA TRP A 38 7.86 8.26 10.95
C TRP A 38 6.55 7.85 11.59
N ARG A 39 5.46 8.18 10.89
CA ARG A 39 4.12 7.70 11.17
C ARG A 39 3.41 7.40 9.86
N TYR A 40 2.57 6.36 9.87
CA TYR A 40 1.74 6.01 8.73
C TYR A 40 0.37 6.70 8.80
N ARG A 41 -0.02 7.32 7.69
CA ARG A 41 -1.39 7.79 7.46
C ARG A 41 -1.99 6.97 6.33
N MET A 42 -3.08 6.28 6.62
CA MET A 42 -3.80 5.52 5.59
C MET A 42 -4.50 6.51 4.66
N GLY A 43 -4.21 6.41 3.37
CA GLY A 43 -4.73 7.32 2.37
C GLY A 43 -6.22 7.11 2.07
N GLY A 44 -6.68 5.85 2.10
CA GLY A 44 -8.04 5.53 1.67
C GLY A 44 -8.22 5.79 0.18
N LEU A 45 -7.36 5.16 -0.64
CA LEU A 45 -7.30 5.31 -2.09
C LEU A 45 -8.66 5.09 -2.75
N LEU A 46 -9.33 3.99 -2.41
CA LEU A 46 -10.57 3.53 -3.04
C LEU A 46 -11.68 3.55 -1.99
N SER A 47 -12.50 4.59 -1.95
CA SER A 47 -13.67 4.64 -1.06
C SER A 47 -14.78 3.69 -1.53
N GLY A 48 -14.98 3.63 -2.85
CA GLY A 48 -15.94 2.78 -3.55
C GLY A 48 -15.80 3.01 -5.07
N TRP A 49 -16.10 2.01 -5.91
CA TRP A 49 -16.01 2.14 -7.37
C TRP A 49 -16.97 3.17 -7.96
N ASP A 50 -18.08 3.45 -7.29
CA ASP A 50 -19.05 4.49 -7.66
C ASP A 50 -18.47 5.92 -7.55
N ARG A 51 -17.42 6.10 -6.75
CA ARG A 51 -16.82 7.41 -6.44
C ARG A 51 -15.33 7.50 -6.78
N TYR A 52 -14.73 6.39 -7.21
CA TYR A 52 -13.32 6.32 -7.53
C TYR A 52 -13.10 6.58 -9.00
N HIS A 53 -12.28 7.59 -9.26
CA HIS A 53 -11.83 7.92 -10.60
C HIS A 53 -10.40 8.44 -10.50
N ASP A 54 -9.46 7.70 -11.07
CA ASP A 54 -8.10 8.16 -11.30
C ASP A 54 -8.00 8.73 -12.71
N PRO A 55 -8.00 10.07 -12.90
CA PRO A 55 -7.93 10.68 -14.23
C PRO A 55 -6.55 10.54 -14.88
N VAL A 56 -5.49 10.23 -14.11
CA VAL A 56 -4.13 10.12 -14.63
C VAL A 56 -3.89 8.73 -15.21
N ASN A 57 -4.41 7.69 -14.53
CA ASN A 57 -4.25 6.30 -14.95
C ASN A 57 -5.54 5.71 -15.57
N GLU A 58 -6.59 6.52 -15.73
CA GLU A 58 -7.91 6.16 -16.27
C GLU A 58 -8.60 4.98 -15.55
N VAL A 59 -8.35 4.82 -14.26
CA VAL A 59 -8.89 3.70 -13.46
C VAL A 59 -10.22 4.07 -12.82
N HIS A 60 -11.28 3.35 -13.19
CA HIS A 60 -12.62 3.48 -12.60
C HIS A 60 -13.31 2.13 -12.35
N ASN A 61 -12.66 1.00 -12.64
CA ASN A 61 -13.18 -0.34 -12.35
C ASN A 61 -12.06 -1.34 -11.98
N PRO A 62 -12.40 -2.50 -11.38
CA PRO A 62 -11.42 -3.53 -10.98
C PRO A 62 -10.51 -4.01 -12.11
N GLY A 63 -11.05 -4.16 -13.33
CA GLY A 63 -10.28 -4.65 -14.48
C GLY A 63 -9.17 -3.69 -14.88
N GLN A 64 -9.44 -2.39 -14.87
CA GLN A 64 -8.43 -1.36 -15.14
C GLN A 64 -7.40 -1.25 -14.01
N MET A 65 -7.82 -1.43 -12.75
CA MET A 65 -6.89 -1.50 -11.62
C MET A 65 -5.92 -2.68 -11.77
N ALA A 66 -6.39 -3.84 -12.26
CA ALA A 66 -5.53 -4.96 -12.58
C ALA A 66 -4.48 -4.62 -13.66
N LEU A 67 -4.85 -3.84 -14.68
CA LEU A 67 -3.93 -3.37 -15.72
C LEU A 67 -2.87 -2.43 -15.12
N GLN A 68 -3.29 -1.49 -14.28
CA GLN A 68 -2.39 -0.57 -13.58
C GLN A 68 -1.40 -1.33 -12.68
N TRP A 69 -1.87 -2.30 -11.90
CA TRP A 69 -1.02 -3.15 -11.07
C TRP A 69 0.03 -3.91 -11.90
N ARG A 70 -0.38 -4.43 -13.06
CA ARG A 70 0.53 -5.12 -13.99
C ARG A 70 1.59 -4.18 -14.53
N GLU A 71 1.21 -2.96 -14.92
CA GLU A 71 2.13 -1.95 -15.42
C GLU A 71 3.16 -1.55 -14.37
N VAL A 72 2.74 -1.30 -13.12
CA VAL A 72 3.66 -1.01 -12.00
C VAL A 72 4.66 -2.15 -11.80
N GLY A 73 4.21 -3.40 -11.86
CA GLY A 73 5.07 -4.56 -11.72
C GLY A 73 6.11 -4.63 -12.84
N ALA A 74 5.70 -4.38 -14.08
CA ALA A 74 6.59 -4.35 -15.24
C ALA A 74 7.62 -3.20 -15.17
N LEU A 75 7.20 -2.00 -14.75
CA LEU A 75 8.05 -0.81 -14.67
C LEU A 75 9.06 -0.87 -13.52
N THR A 76 8.67 -1.43 -12.38
CA THR A 76 9.48 -1.40 -11.15
C THR A 76 10.18 -2.72 -10.84
N GLY A 77 9.83 -3.80 -11.55
CA GLY A 77 10.26 -5.17 -11.23
C GLY A 77 9.65 -5.72 -9.93
N THR A 78 8.68 -5.02 -9.34
CA THR A 78 8.04 -5.44 -8.10
C THR A 78 7.14 -6.66 -8.36
N PRO A 79 7.29 -7.75 -7.58
CA PRO A 79 6.36 -8.86 -7.64
C PRO A 79 4.95 -8.41 -7.23
N ILE A 80 4.01 -8.55 -8.16
CA ILE A 80 2.60 -8.17 -7.97
C ILE A 80 1.73 -9.35 -8.40
N ASP A 81 0.82 -9.76 -7.55
CA ASP A 81 -0.24 -10.69 -7.92
C ASP A 81 -1.49 -9.93 -8.33
N LEU A 82 -2.04 -10.34 -9.47
CA LEU A 82 -3.24 -9.78 -10.07
C LEU A 82 -4.48 -10.61 -9.75
N SER A 83 -4.34 -11.77 -9.07
CA SER A 83 -5.43 -12.70 -8.78
C SER A 83 -6.58 -12.02 -8.05
N ILE A 84 -6.26 -11.08 -7.15
CA ILE A 84 -7.26 -10.34 -6.35
C ILE A 84 -8.24 -9.54 -7.20
N TRP A 85 -7.86 -9.17 -8.42
CA TRP A 85 -8.70 -8.40 -9.34
C TRP A 85 -9.42 -9.28 -10.36
N ARG A 86 -9.12 -10.59 -10.38
CA ARG A 86 -9.67 -11.58 -11.34
C ARG A 86 -10.78 -12.44 -10.74
N THR A 87 -11.12 -12.24 -9.47
CA THR A 87 -12.18 -12.99 -8.77
C THR A 87 -13.47 -12.18 -8.68
N ALA A 88 -14.58 -12.85 -8.38
CA ALA A 88 -15.84 -12.19 -8.04
C ALA A 88 -15.73 -11.37 -6.73
N ASP A 89 -14.72 -11.67 -5.91
CA ASP A 89 -14.46 -11.03 -4.61
C ASP A 89 -13.43 -9.89 -4.70
N ALA A 90 -13.29 -9.27 -5.87
CA ALA A 90 -12.39 -8.14 -6.05
C ALA A 90 -12.72 -7.01 -5.05
N PRO A 91 -11.71 -6.35 -4.44
CA PRO A 91 -11.96 -5.31 -3.46
C PRO A 91 -12.86 -4.19 -4.02
N SER A 92 -13.94 -3.90 -3.31
CA SER A 92 -14.81 -2.75 -3.60
C SER A 92 -14.33 -1.46 -2.95
N SER A 93 -13.44 -1.55 -1.95
CA SER A 93 -12.92 -0.44 -1.17
C SER A 93 -11.55 -0.78 -0.57
N SER A 94 -10.66 0.21 -0.43
CA SER A 94 -9.41 0.08 0.34
C SER A 94 -9.60 0.37 1.83
N TYR A 95 -10.74 0.92 2.23
CA TYR A 95 -11.00 1.35 3.61
C TYR A 95 -10.94 0.21 4.63
N PRO A 96 -11.52 -0.99 4.37
CA PRO A 96 -11.41 -2.11 5.32
C PRO A 96 -9.96 -2.49 5.62
N ALA A 97 -9.10 -2.55 4.58
CA ALA A 97 -7.68 -2.85 4.75
C ALA A 97 -6.95 -1.72 5.50
N CYS A 98 -7.26 -0.45 5.20
CA CYS A 98 -6.73 0.70 5.93
C CYS A 98 -7.10 0.68 7.41
N LEU A 99 -8.36 0.39 7.73
CA LEU A 99 -8.85 0.27 9.10
C LEU A 99 -8.17 -0.90 9.82
N ALA A 100 -7.96 -2.03 9.15
CA ALA A 100 -7.26 -3.16 9.74
C ALA A 100 -5.80 -2.84 10.07
N VAL A 101 -5.09 -2.05 9.24
CA VAL A 101 -3.74 -1.54 9.55
C VAL A 101 -3.79 -0.65 10.81
N LYS A 102 -4.78 0.22 10.92
CA LYS A 102 -4.96 1.08 12.10
C LYS A 102 -5.37 0.32 13.35
N ALA A 103 -6.18 -0.72 13.21
CA ALA A 103 -6.49 -1.64 14.30
C ALA A 103 -5.24 -2.38 14.76
N ALA A 104 -4.39 -2.86 13.84
CA ALA A 104 -3.10 -3.47 14.18
C ALA A 104 -2.15 -2.49 14.90
N GLU A 105 -2.25 -1.18 14.64
CA GLU A 105 -1.43 -0.15 15.28
C GLU A 105 -1.75 0.00 16.77
N SER A 106 -2.96 -0.33 17.23
CA SER A 106 -3.29 -0.34 18.66
C SER A 106 -2.53 -1.42 19.44
N PHE A 107 -2.04 -2.46 18.76
CA PHE A 107 -1.14 -3.49 19.31
C PHE A 107 0.34 -3.14 19.19
N GLY A 108 0.67 -1.98 18.61
CA GLY A 108 2.01 -1.42 18.52
C GLY A 108 2.50 -1.19 17.07
N PRO A 109 3.44 -0.26 16.86
CA PRO A 109 3.90 0.11 15.51
C PRO A 109 4.53 -1.05 14.72
N ALA A 110 5.23 -1.96 15.39
CA ALA A 110 5.84 -3.11 14.72
C ALA A 110 4.79 -4.11 14.19
N VAL A 111 3.64 -4.22 14.89
CA VAL A 111 2.53 -5.09 14.48
C VAL A 111 1.83 -4.50 13.27
N SER A 112 1.52 -3.19 13.27
CA SER A 112 0.91 -2.54 12.11
C SER A 112 1.82 -2.55 10.89
N GLU A 113 3.13 -2.36 11.04
CA GLU A 113 4.07 -2.46 9.92
C GLU A 113 4.14 -3.87 9.34
N THR A 114 4.17 -4.88 10.22
CA THR A 114 4.14 -6.28 9.79
C THR A 114 2.83 -6.61 9.06
N TYR A 115 1.71 -6.15 9.60
CA TYR A 115 0.39 -6.31 8.98
C TYR A 115 0.33 -5.60 7.63
N LEU A 116 0.74 -4.33 7.56
CA LEU A 116 0.75 -3.53 6.33
C LEU A 116 1.57 -4.20 5.22
N ARG A 117 2.75 -4.72 5.56
CA ARG A 117 3.58 -5.46 4.59
C ARG A 117 2.89 -6.74 4.13
N ARG A 118 2.25 -7.47 5.05
CA ARG A 118 1.56 -8.74 4.74
C ARG A 118 0.30 -8.52 3.91
N VAL A 119 -0.48 -7.47 4.14
CA VAL A 119 -1.67 -7.22 3.32
C VAL A 119 -1.29 -6.80 1.90
N ARG A 120 -0.22 -6.01 1.73
CA ARG A 120 0.33 -5.65 0.40
C ARG A 120 0.89 -6.85 -0.35
N GLY A 121 1.78 -7.59 0.31
CA GLY A 121 2.50 -8.72 -0.29
C GLY A 121 1.74 -10.05 -0.20
N GLY A 122 0.64 -10.12 0.54
CA GLY A 122 -0.22 -11.29 0.65
C GLY A 122 -1.04 -11.52 -0.61
N HIS A 123 -1.15 -10.49 -1.45
CA HIS A 123 -1.53 -10.66 -2.83
C HIS A 123 -0.44 -11.44 -3.57
N ALA A 124 0.85 -11.09 -3.45
CA ALA A 124 1.96 -11.75 -4.16
C ALA A 124 2.17 -13.27 -3.89
N ARG A 125 1.37 -13.93 -3.03
CA ARG A 125 1.45 -15.36 -2.74
C ARG A 125 0.14 -16.05 -3.06
N GLY A 126 0.03 -16.58 -4.27
CA GLY A 126 -0.86 -17.71 -4.54
C GLY A 126 -0.51 -18.88 -3.60
N ALA A 127 -1.55 -19.57 -3.15
CA ALA A 127 -1.46 -20.83 -2.42
C ALA A 127 -0.57 -21.86 -3.14
#